data_AF-A0A960J6X3-F1
#
_entry.id   AF-A0A960J6X3-F1
#
_cell.length_a   1.000
_cell.length_b   1.000
_cell.length_c   1.000
_cell.angle_alpha   90.00
_cell.angle_beta   90.00
_cell.angle_gamma   90.00
#
_symmetry.space_group_name_H-M   'P 1'
#
loop_
_entity.id
_entity.type
_entity.pdbx_description
1 polymer ?
#
loop_
_entity_poly.entity_id
_entity_poly.type
_entity_poly.pdbx_seq_one_letter_code
_entity_poly.pdbx_strand_id
1 'polypeptide(L)'
;EAIVRVFSSDEAVIVVGVRLLYIAALFQLFDGFQVVATGALRGAGDTSTPMLANLVGHWLLGLPIGWWLCFRMGWGAPGIWMGLSTGLIFVGAALAYFWSTRLERFRAHTAA
;
A
#
# COMPACT_ATOMS: atom_id res chain seq x y z
N GLU A 1 18.15 -13.82 -4.26
CA GLU A 1 19.40 -13.84 -3.48
C GLU A 1 20.41 -12.77 -3.87
N ALA A 2 20.81 -12.66 -5.15
CA ALA A 2 21.83 -11.69 -5.60
C ALA A 2 21.60 -10.27 -5.06
N ILE A 3 20.36 -9.78 -5.09
CA ILE A 3 19.98 -8.47 -4.54
C ILE A 3 20.26 -8.38 -3.04
N VAL A 4 19.89 -9.39 -2.24
CA VAL A 4 20.05 -9.37 -0.78
C VAL A 4 21.52 -9.47 -0.37
N ARG A 5 22.32 -10.22 -1.14
CA ARG A 5 23.77 -10.37 -0.89
C ARG A 5 24.56 -9.07 -1.04
N VAL A 6 24.00 -8.05 -1.71
CA VAL A 6 24.58 -6.70 -1.73
C VAL A 6 24.45 -6.01 -0.37
N PHE A 7 23.44 -6.36 0.42
CA PHE A 7 23.15 -5.71 1.72
C PHE A 7 23.70 -6.49 2.91
N SER A 8 23.87 -7.80 2.82
CA SER A 8 24.38 -8.63 3.92
C SER A 8 25.09 -9.89 3.42
N SER A 9 26.13 -10.31 4.14
CA SER A 9 26.84 -11.58 3.97
C SER A 9 26.36 -12.69 4.92
N ASP A 10 25.49 -12.38 5.88
CA ASP A 10 24.94 -13.35 6.83
C ASP A 10 23.84 -14.20 6.16
N GLU A 11 24.04 -15.52 6.11
CA GLU A 11 23.09 -16.46 5.49
C GLU A 11 21.72 -16.47 6.18
N ALA A 12 21.64 -16.30 7.50
CA ALA A 12 20.36 -16.23 8.19
C ALA A 12 19.54 -15.00 7.73
N VAL A 13 20.22 -13.88 7.49
CA VAL A 13 19.59 -12.65 6.97
C VAL A 13 19.20 -12.81 5.50
N ILE A 14 20.05 -13.47 4.69
CA ILE A 14 19.78 -13.69 3.26
C ILE A 14 18.51 -14.51 3.07
N VAL A 15 18.35 -15.61 3.81
CA VAL A 15 17.16 -16.48 3.73
C VAL A 15 15.89 -15.69 4.06
N VAL A 16 15.91 -14.86 5.11
CA VAL A 16 14.76 -14.03 5.48
C VAL A 16 14.50 -12.94 4.44
N GLY A 17 15.55 -12.26 3.96
CA GLY A 17 15.45 -11.17 2.98
C GLY A 17 14.86 -11.64 1.65
N VAL A 18 15.21 -12.84 1.18
CA VAL A 18 14.61 -13.41 -0.04
C VAL A 18 13.10 -13.61 0.10
N ARG A 19 12.64 -14.12 1.26
CA ARG A 19 11.20 -14.28 1.52
C ARG A 19 10.48 -12.93 1.53
N LEU A 20 11.09 -11.91 2.13
CA LEU A 20 10.55 -10.55 2.13
C LEU A 20 10.51 -9.93 0.74
N LEU A 21 11.49 -10.21 -0.14
CA LEU A 21 11.48 -9.73 -1.52
C LEU A 21 10.29 -10.27 -2.32
N TYR A 22 9.89 -11.53 -2.12
CA TYR A 22 8.68 -12.06 -2.77
C TYR A 22 7.42 -11.34 -2.30
N ILE A 23 7.32 -11.05 -1.00
CA ILE A 23 6.20 -10.26 -0.44
C ILE A 23 6.23 -8.84 -1.03
N ALA A 24 7.41 -8.21 -1.10
CA ALA A 24 7.59 -6.88 -1.66
C ALA A 24 7.21 -6.82 -3.14
N ALA A 25 7.53 -7.86 -3.93
CA ALA A 25 7.17 -7.91 -5.35
C ALA A 25 5.66 -7.87 -5.57
N LEU A 26 4.88 -8.62 -4.77
CA LEU A 26 3.41 -8.57 -4.81
C LEU A 26 2.88 -7.23 -4.32
N PHE A 27 3.46 -6.71 -3.23
CA PHE A 27 3.11 -5.42 -2.65
C PHE A 27 3.29 -4.26 -3.64
N GLN A 28 4.33 -4.32 -4.49
CA GLN A 28 4.66 -3.27 -5.46
C GLN A 28 3.53 -2.96 -6.45
N LEU A 29 2.69 -3.95 -6.80
CA LEU A 29 1.55 -3.74 -7.70
C LEU A 29 0.49 -2.82 -7.08
N PHE A 30 0.16 -3.08 -5.81
CA PHE A 30 -0.81 -2.28 -5.06
C PHE A 30 -0.26 -0.90 -4.74
N ASP A 31 1.03 -0.82 -4.41
CA ASP A 31 1.75 0.44 -4.16
C ASP A 31 1.76 1.33 -5.41
N GLY A 32 2.14 0.78 -6.56
CA GLY A 32 2.11 1.49 -7.83
C GLY A 32 0.73 2.04 -8.17
N PHE A 33 -0.32 1.24 -7.97
CA PHE A 33 -1.70 1.69 -8.19
C PHE A 33 -2.08 2.87 -7.28
N GLN A 34 -1.80 2.75 -5.97
CA GLN A 34 -2.10 3.80 -5.00
C GLN A 34 -1.37 5.11 -5.33
N VAL A 35 -0.09 5.02 -5.73
CA VAL A 35 0.73 6.19 -6.12
C VAL A 35 0.15 6.87 -7.35
N VAL A 36 -0.21 6.12 -8.38
CA VAL A 36 -0.81 6.68 -9.61
C VAL A 36 -2.16 7.34 -9.32
N ALA A 37 -3.05 6.68 -8.56
CA ALA A 37 -4.35 7.23 -8.21
C ALA A 37 -4.24 8.50 -7.35
N THR A 38 -3.31 8.51 -6.39
CA THR A 38 -2.98 9.69 -5.58
C THR A 38 -2.48 10.84 -6.46
N GLY A 39 -1.58 10.55 -7.39
CA GLY A 39 -1.06 11.53 -8.35
C GLY A 39 -2.15 12.13 -9.23
N ALA A 40 -3.05 11.30 -9.75
CA ALA A 40 -4.18 11.73 -10.58
C ALA A 40 -5.14 12.66 -9.83
N LEU A 41 -5.54 12.29 -8.61
CA LEU A 41 -6.44 13.11 -7.77
C LEU A 41 -5.79 14.44 -7.38
N ARG A 42 -4.52 14.42 -6.98
CA ARG A 42 -3.77 15.63 -6.67
C ARG A 42 -3.60 16.54 -7.88
N GLY A 43 -3.36 15.97 -9.06
CA GLY A 43 -3.26 16.70 -10.33
C GLY A 43 -4.59 17.35 -10.74
N ALA A 44 -5.71 16.76 -10.37
CA ALA A 44 -7.04 17.33 -10.53
C ALA A 44 -7.42 18.36 -9.43
N GLY A 45 -6.50 18.68 -8.52
CA GLY A 45 -6.70 19.66 -7.45
C GLY A 45 -7.26 19.09 -6.14
N ASP A 46 -7.52 17.78 -6.04
CA ASP A 46 -7.96 17.15 -4.80
C ASP A 46 -6.79 16.52 -4.05
N THR A 47 -6.27 17.24 -3.07
CA THR A 47 -5.21 16.79 -2.18
C THR A 47 -5.73 16.22 -0.86
N SER A 48 -6.97 16.53 -0.48
CA SER A 48 -7.54 16.15 0.81
C SER A 48 -7.96 14.69 0.82
N THR A 49 -8.56 14.20 -0.27
CA THR A 49 -9.00 12.80 -0.38
C THR A 49 -7.83 11.83 -0.26
N PRO A 50 -6.70 12.01 -0.99
CA PRO A 50 -5.55 11.12 -0.82
C PRO A 50 -4.87 11.22 0.52
N MET A 51 -4.85 12.41 1.14
CA MET A 51 -4.27 12.61 2.47
C MET A 51 -5.06 11.83 3.53
N LEU A 52 -6.39 12.00 3.57
CA LEU A 52 -7.24 11.29 4.54
C LEU A 52 -7.20 9.78 4.32
N ALA A 53 -7.25 9.32 3.06
CA ALA A 53 -7.17 7.90 2.75
C ALA A 53 -5.85 7.31 3.27
N ASN A 54 -4.71 7.94 2.98
CA ASN A 54 -3.41 7.47 3.47
C ASN A 54 -3.30 7.47 4.99
N LEU A 55 -3.80 8.52 5.65
CA LEU A 55 -3.80 8.60 7.11
C LEU A 55 -4.61 7.45 7.71
N VAL A 56 -5.87 7.29 7.31
CA VAL A 56 -6.75 6.23 7.84
C VAL A 56 -6.21 4.84 7.51
N GLY A 57 -5.85 4.60 6.26
CA GLY A 57 -5.43 3.27 5.81
C GLY A 57 -4.14 2.80 6.45
N HIS A 58 -3.12 3.66 6.57
CA HIS A 58 -1.85 3.23 7.17
C HIS A 58 -1.87 3.32 8.70
N TRP A 59 -2.47 4.36 9.29
CA TRP A 59 -2.43 4.55 10.73
C TRP A 59 -3.52 3.81 11.49
N LEU A 60 -4.76 3.78 10.99
CA LEU A 60 -5.88 3.17 11.71
C LEU A 60 -6.10 1.71 11.33
N LEU A 61 -5.67 1.30 10.15
CA LEU A 61 -5.80 -0.09 9.69
C LEU A 61 -4.44 -0.79 9.66
N GLY A 62 -3.50 -0.28 8.86
CA GLY A 62 -2.24 -0.95 8.60
C GLY A 62 -1.39 -1.19 9.86
N LEU A 63 -1.19 -0.14 10.66
CA LEU A 63 -0.42 -0.22 11.91
C LEU A 63 -1.07 -1.15 12.96
N PRO A 64 -2.37 -1.03 13.31
CA PRO A 64 -3.01 -1.91 14.28
C PRO A 64 -3.05 -3.37 13.83
N ILE A 65 -3.36 -3.63 12.56
CA ILE A 65 -3.37 -4.99 12.01
C ILE A 65 -1.96 -5.57 12.01
N GLY A 66 -0.96 -4.78 11.57
CA GLY A 66 0.44 -5.21 11.56
C GLY A 66 0.98 -5.49 12.95
N TRP A 67 0.66 -4.64 13.93
CA TRP A 67 1.01 -4.85 15.33
C TRP A 67 0.36 -6.12 15.87
N TRP A 68 -0.92 -6.33 15.60
CA TRP A 68 -1.64 -7.52 16.05
C TRP A 68 -1.06 -8.81 15.43
N LEU A 69 -0.83 -8.84 14.12
CA LEU A 69 -0.27 -10.00 13.44
C LEU A 69 1.17 -10.30 13.88
N CYS A 70 1.99 -9.25 14.04
CA CYS A 70 3.39 -9.37 14.44
C CYS A 70 3.51 -9.89 15.88
N PHE A 71 2.89 -9.20 16.84
CA PHE A 71 3.12 -9.43 18.27
C PHE A 71 2.13 -10.41 18.89
N ARG A 72 0.85 -10.36 18.51
CA ARG A 72 -0.18 -11.22 19.14
C ARG A 72 -0.25 -12.60 18.50
N MET A 73 -0.10 -12.68 17.18
CA MET A 73 -0.04 -13.94 16.43
C MET A 73 1.38 -14.52 16.37
N GLY A 74 2.41 -13.73 16.71
CA GLY A 74 3.80 -14.18 16.75
C GLY A 74 4.41 -14.39 15.35
N TRP A 75 3.81 -13.83 14.31
CA TRP A 75 4.28 -14.01 12.93
C TRP A 75 5.52 -13.15 12.61
N GLY A 76 5.94 -12.27 13.52
CA GLY A 76 7.14 -11.46 13.39
C GLY A 76 7.08 -10.51 12.19
N ALA A 77 8.20 -10.36 11.48
CA ALA A 77 8.34 -9.43 10.36
C ALA A 77 7.27 -9.62 9.25
N PRO A 78 6.93 -10.83 8.78
CA PRO A 78 5.82 -11.05 7.86
C PRO A 78 4.48 -10.45 8.31
N GLY A 79 4.19 -10.48 9.62
CA GLY A 79 2.96 -9.91 10.19
C GLY A 79 2.85 -8.40 9.98
N ILE A 80 3.96 -7.67 10.15
CA ILE A 80 4.00 -6.22 9.88
C ILE A 80 3.74 -5.94 8.39
N TRP A 81 4.37 -6.69 7.49
CA TRP A 81 4.21 -6.53 6.05
C TRP A 81 2.78 -6.82 5.57
N MET A 82 2.12 -7.83 6.15
CA MET A 82 0.70 -8.08 5.87
C MET A 82 -0.22 -6.97 6.39
N GLY A 83 0.06 -6.41 7.57
CA GLY A 83 -0.67 -5.24 8.07
C GLY A 83 -0.55 -4.05 7.12
N LEU A 84 0.68 -3.69 6.74
CA LEU A 84 0.96 -2.62 5.77
C LEU A 84 0.25 -2.87 4.43
N SER A 85 0.33 -4.10 3.92
CA SER A 85 -0.34 -4.49 2.66
C SER A 85 -1.85 -4.29 2.74
N THR A 86 -2.47 -4.63 3.87
CA THR A 86 -3.91 -4.46 4.10
C THR A 86 -4.31 -2.99 4.15
N GLY A 87 -3.48 -2.14 4.76
CA GLY A 87 -3.65 -0.69 4.69
C GLY A 87 -3.60 -0.19 3.24
N LEU A 88 -2.63 -0.67 2.47
CA LEU A 88 -2.35 -0.22 1.11
C LEU A 88 -3.46 -0.57 0.11
N ILE A 89 -3.79 -1.86 0.00
CA ILE A 89 -5.15 -2.36 0.21
C ILE A 89 -6.30 -1.37 0.10
N PHE A 90 -6.74 -1.01 1.30
CA PHE A 90 -7.85 -0.13 1.59
C PHE A 90 -7.70 1.26 0.95
N VAL A 91 -6.51 1.86 1.04
CA VAL A 91 -6.26 3.19 0.44
C VAL A 91 -6.42 3.13 -1.06
N GLY A 92 -5.82 2.14 -1.74
CA GLY A 92 -5.96 1.97 -3.18
C GLY A 92 -7.42 1.85 -3.60
N ALA A 93 -8.19 0.99 -2.93
CA ALA A 93 -9.62 0.84 -3.19
C ALA A 93 -10.41 2.14 -2.97
N ALA A 94 -10.13 2.88 -1.90
CA ALA A 94 -10.77 4.15 -1.62
C ALA A 94 -10.48 5.18 -2.73
N LEU A 95 -9.21 5.32 -3.13
CA LEU A 95 -8.82 6.25 -4.20
C LEU A 95 -9.44 5.87 -5.55
N ALA A 96 -9.49 4.57 -5.87
CA ALA A 96 -10.14 4.08 -7.09
C ALA A 96 -11.62 4.48 -7.14
N TYR A 97 -12.32 4.29 -6.03
CA TYR A 97 -13.73 4.65 -5.89
C TYR A 97 -13.96 6.17 -6.00
N PHE A 98 -13.13 6.98 -5.34
CA PHE A 98 -13.22 8.44 -5.46
C PHE A 98 -12.86 8.95 -6.85
N TRP A 99 -11.95 8.28 -7.55
CA TRP A 99 -11.59 8.62 -8.91
C TRP A 99 -12.72 8.27 -9.90
N SER A 100 -13.33 7.08 -9.78
CA SER A 100 -14.43 6.67 -10.68
C SER A 100 -15.66 7.57 -10.56
N THR A 101 -16.06 7.89 -9.32
CA THR A 101 -17.19 8.81 -9.07
C THR A 101 -16.94 10.21 -9.60
N ARG A 102 -15.68 10.69 -9.64
CA ARG A 102 -15.32 11.96 -10.27
C ARG A 102 -15.36 11.90 -11.78
N LEU A 103 -14.84 10.83 -12.38
CA LEU A 103 -14.88 10.63 -13.83
C LEU A 103 -16.30 10.65 -14.37
N GLU A 104 -17.24 10.03 -13.66
CA GLU A 104 -18.67 10.06 -14.01
C GLU A 104 -19.24 11.48 -14.01
N ARG A 105 -18.88 12.31 -13.02
CA ARG A 105 -19.31 13.72 -12.95
C ARG A 105 -18.74 14.56 -14.09
N PHE A 106 -17.47 14.37 -14.44
CA PHE A 106 -16.87 15.06 -15.60
C PHE A 106 -17.53 14.66 -16.91
N ARG A 107 -17.77 13.36 -17.12
CA ARG A 107 -18.46 12.85 -18.32
C ARG A 107 -19.88 13.39 -18.43
N ALA A 108 -20.62 13.50 -17.33
CA ALA A 108 -21.96 14.07 -17.32
C ALA A 108 -21.99 15.56 -17.73
N HIS A 109 -20.97 16.34 -17.36
CA HIS A 109 -20.86 17.75 -17.76
C HIS A 109 -20.46 17.96 -19.22
N THR A 110 -19.66 17.07 -19.81
CA THR A 110 -19.29 17.16 -21.23
C THR A 110 -20.39 16.62 -22.16
N ALA A 111 -21.29 15.80 -21.64
CA ALA A 111 -22.41 15.22 -22.41
C ALA A 111 -23.68 16.09 -22.43
N ALA A 112 -23.71 17.19 -21.69
CA ALA A 112 -24.79 18.19 -21.65
C ALA A 112 -24.41 19.44 -22.46
#